data_AF-A0A8S8XQ54-F1
#
_entry.id   AF-A0A8S8XQ54-F1
#
_cell.length_a   1.000
_cell.length_b   1.000
_cell.length_c   1.000
_cell.angle_alpha   90.00
_cell.angle_beta   90.00
_cell.angle_gamma   90.00
#
_symmetry.space_group_name_H-M   'P 1'
#
loop_
_entity.id
_entity.type
_entity.pdbx_description
1 polymer ?
#
loop_
_entity_poly.entity_id
_entity_poly.type
_entity_poly.pdbx_seq_one_letter_code
_entity_poly.pdbx_strand_id
1 'polypeptide(L)'
;MNWESILQRQQGWTLENADELRLSIEEASEIYENAPLHELTMAADIRRKKLHPDGKVTYLVDRNVNYTNVYYNCQLFIFSPPGHDEKIYSEF
;
A
#
# COMPACT_ATOMS: atom_id res chain seq x y z
N MET A 1 -4.65 18.77 13.51
CA MET A 1 -3.56 17.94 14.06
C MET A 1 -2.49 17.91 12.98
N ASN A 2 -1.23 18.22 13.27
CA ASN A 2 -0.15 18.25 12.26
C ASN A 2 0.50 16.86 12.12
N TRP A 3 1.18 16.60 11.01
CA TRP A 3 1.85 15.32 10.78
C TRP A 3 2.79 14.87 11.92
N GLU A 4 3.51 15.81 12.56
CA GLU A 4 4.42 15.51 13.67
C GLU A 4 3.69 14.86 14.85
N SER A 5 2.57 15.46 15.28
CA SER A 5 1.77 14.94 16.38
C SER A 5 1.11 13.59 16.03
N ILE A 6 0.75 13.38 14.77
CA ILE A 6 0.22 12.08 14.29
C ILE A 6 1.32 11.02 14.42
N LEU A 7 2.53 11.27 13.89
CA LEU A 7 3.63 10.31 13.96
C LEU A 7 4.08 10.04 15.40
N GLN A 8 4.12 11.07 16.26
CA GLN A 8 4.40 10.91 17.69
C GLN A 8 3.36 10.00 18.37
N ARG A 9 2.07 10.20 18.10
CA ARG A 9 1.01 9.31 18.60
C ARG A 9 1.20 7.87 18.11
N GLN A 10 1.58 7.68 16.84
CA GLN A 10 1.83 6.37 16.25
C GLN A 10 3.04 5.63 16.88
N GLN A 11 3.98 6.33 17.53
CA GLN A 11 5.08 5.68 18.26
C GLN A 11 4.57 4.83 19.44
N GLY A 12 3.40 5.14 20.00
CA GLY A 12 2.74 4.39 21.07
C GLY A 12 2.13 3.05 20.63
N TRP A 13 2.22 2.69 19.35
CA TRP A 13 1.57 1.49 18.83
C TRP A 13 2.13 0.18 19.41
N THR A 14 1.24 -0.75 19.72
CA THR A 14 1.49 -2.15 20.07
C THR A 14 0.44 -3.04 19.40
N LEU A 15 0.65 -4.36 19.44
CA LEU A 15 -0.35 -5.32 18.95
C LEU A 15 -1.67 -5.24 19.72
N GLU A 16 -1.63 -4.85 20.99
CA GLU A 16 -2.79 -4.83 21.89
C GLU A 16 -3.67 -3.59 21.68
N ASN A 17 -3.08 -2.44 21.33
CA ASN A 17 -3.82 -1.18 21.14
C ASN A 17 -3.99 -0.80 19.66
N ALA A 18 -3.90 -1.78 18.76
CA ALA A 18 -3.81 -1.50 17.33
C ALA A 18 -5.04 -0.78 16.77
N ASP A 19 -6.22 -1.13 17.27
CA ASP A 19 -7.48 -0.51 16.85
C ASP A 19 -7.61 0.94 17.31
N GLU A 20 -7.08 1.27 18.50
CA GLU A 20 -7.12 2.62 19.07
C GLU A 20 -6.22 3.62 18.32
N LEU A 21 -5.20 3.10 17.65
CA LEU A 21 -4.21 3.88 16.91
C LEU A 21 -4.39 3.79 15.40
N ARG A 22 -5.56 3.37 14.93
CA ARG A 22 -5.91 3.44 13.51
C ARG A 22 -5.95 4.90 13.06
N LEU A 23 -5.34 5.19 11.92
CA LEU A 23 -5.39 6.52 11.31
C LEU A 23 -6.80 6.79 10.77
N SER A 24 -7.31 8.01 10.96
CA SER A 24 -8.44 8.51 10.16
C SER A 24 -8.01 8.81 8.73
N ILE A 25 -8.96 9.05 7.84
CA ILE A 25 -8.68 9.43 6.45
C ILE A 25 -7.92 10.76 6.41
N GLU A 26 -8.35 11.73 7.22
CA GLU A 26 -7.75 13.06 7.31
C GLU A 26 -6.31 13.00 7.84
N GLU A 27 -6.07 12.15 8.85
CA GLU A 27 -4.72 11.94 9.37
C GLU A 27 -3.81 11.25 8.35
N ALA A 28 -4.34 10.28 7.59
CA ALA A 28 -3.61 9.60 6.54
C ALA A 28 -3.24 10.55 5.39
N SER A 29 -4.16 11.44 4.98
CA SER A 29 -3.89 12.48 3.98
C SER A 29 -2.84 13.47 4.48
N GLU A 30 -2.95 13.95 5.73
CA GLU A 30 -1.99 14.88 6.32
C GLU A 30 -0.56 14.33 6.33
N ILE A 31 -0.36 13.07 6.75
CA ILE A 31 0.98 12.47 6.72
C ILE A 31 1.47 12.19 5.30
N TYR A 32 0.58 11.89 4.35
CA TYR A 32 0.94 11.60 2.97
C TYR A 32 1.40 12.85 2.22
N GLU A 33 0.71 13.97 2.43
CA GLU A 33 0.97 15.22 1.72
C GLU A 33 2.09 16.06 2.37
N ASN A 34 2.17 16.06 3.71
CA ASN A 34 2.98 17.04 4.43
C ASN A 34 4.18 16.45 5.21
N ALA A 35 4.20 15.16 5.53
CA ALA A 35 5.32 14.59 6.29
C ALA A 35 6.55 14.37 5.39
N PRO A 36 7.77 14.69 5.86
CA PRO A 36 8.99 14.35 5.14
C PRO A 36 9.14 12.84 4.96
N LEU A 37 9.62 12.40 3.78
CA LEU A 37 9.78 10.98 3.46
C LEU A 37 10.63 10.22 4.51
N HIS A 38 11.70 10.83 5.02
CA HIS A 38 12.57 10.16 6.00
C HIS A 38 11.85 9.90 7.33
N GLU A 39 11.02 10.83 7.81
CA GLU A 39 10.19 10.66 9.00
C GLU A 39 9.18 9.50 8.81
N LEU A 40 8.53 9.46 7.63
CA LEU A 40 7.62 8.37 7.28
C LEU A 40 8.33 7.01 7.25
N THR A 41 9.50 6.92 6.61
CA THR A 41 10.26 5.66 6.53
C THR A 41 10.71 5.18 7.91
N MET A 42 11.12 6.10 8.80
CA MET A 42 11.51 5.77 10.16
C MET A 42 10.32 5.26 10.98
N ALA A 43 9.17 5.95 10.91
CA ALA A 43 7.95 5.50 11.59
C ALA A 43 7.49 4.12 11.08
N ALA A 44 7.56 3.89 9.76
CA ALA A 44 7.24 2.61 9.15
C ALA A 44 8.18 1.48 9.61
N ASP A 45 9.49 1.70 9.68
CA ASP A 45 10.44 0.68 10.14
C ASP A 45 10.26 0.36 11.64
N ILE A 46 10.00 1.37 12.48
CA ILE A 46 9.66 1.16 13.90
C ILE A 46 8.41 0.27 14.01
N ARG A 47 7.36 0.58 13.24
CA ARG A 47 6.13 -0.23 13.21
C ARG A 47 6.39 -1.66 12.74
N ARG A 48 7.16 -1.83 11.66
CA ARG A 48 7.55 -3.15 11.12
C ARG A 48 8.32 -3.97 12.16
N LYS A 49 9.26 -3.38 12.89
CA LYS A 49 10.03 -4.06 13.95
C LYS A 49 9.16 -4.53 15.11
N LYS A 50 8.10 -3.79 15.45
CA LYS A 50 7.14 -4.21 16.47
C LYS A 50 6.25 -5.37 15.98
N LEU A 51 5.86 -5.39 14.71
CA LEU A 51 5.11 -6.49 14.08
C LEU A 51 5.96 -7.75 13.86
N HIS A 52 7.23 -7.56 13.49
CA HIS A 52 8.16 -8.62 13.10
C HIS A 52 9.49 -8.48 13.87
N PRO A 53 9.50 -8.78 15.18
CA PRO A 53 10.68 -8.58 16.05
C PRO A 53 11.85 -9.51 15.72
N ASP A 54 11.60 -10.63 15.04
CA ASP A 54 12.63 -11.57 14.61
C ASP A 54 13.39 -11.11 13.35
N GLY A 55 12.95 -10.00 12.73
CA GLY A 55 13.63 -9.40 11.60
C GLY A 55 13.62 -10.25 10.33
N LYS A 56 12.78 -11.28 10.25
CA LYS A 56 12.70 -12.14 9.06
C LYS A 56 12.08 -11.39 7.90
N VAL A 57 12.72 -11.51 6.73
CA VAL A 57 12.22 -11.00 5.46
C VAL A 57 11.86 -12.19 4.58
N THR A 58 10.65 -12.20 4.03
CA THR A 58 10.18 -13.22 3.09
C THR A 58 10.18 -12.66 1.67
N TYR A 59 10.24 -13.55 0.69
CA TYR A 59 10.14 -13.20 -0.73
C TYR A 59 9.09 -14.09 -1.39
N LEU A 60 8.41 -13.54 -2.39
CA LEU A 60 7.44 -14.27 -3.22
C LEU A 60 8.06 -14.47 -4.61
N VAL A 61 8.28 -15.73 -5.00
CA VAL A 61 8.60 -16.08 -6.39
C VAL A 61 7.30 -16.54 -7.04
N ASP A 62 6.72 -15.67 -7.84
CA ASP A 62 5.50 -15.94 -8.57
C ASP A 62 5.76 -16.01 -10.09
N ARG A 63 4.96 -16.82 -10.78
CA ARG A 63 4.87 -16.78 -12.24
C ARG A 63 3.48 -16.32 -12.61
N ASN A 64 3.38 -15.13 -13.18
CA ASN A 64 2.15 -14.64 -13.77
C ASN A 64 1.94 -15.32 -15.14
N VAL A 65 1.34 -16.51 -15.13
CA VAL A 65 1.00 -17.26 -16.35
C VAL A 65 -0.22 -16.61 -16.99
N ASN A 66 -0.01 -15.95 -18.12
CA ASN A 66 -1.07 -15.35 -18.92
C ASN A 66 -1.52 -16.38 -19.98
N TYR A 67 -2.66 -17.03 -19.74
CA TYR A 67 -3.23 -18.01 -20.68
C TYR A 67 -3.82 -17.36 -21.95
N THR A 68 -4.10 -16.06 -21.89
CA THR A 68 -4.63 -15.27 -22.99
C THR A 68 -4.15 -13.82 -22.88
N ASN A 69 -4.10 -13.12 -24.01
CA ASN A 69 -3.91 -11.67 -24.10
C ASN A 69 -5.25 -10.91 -24.22
N VAL A 70 -6.38 -11.61 -24.13
CA VAL A 70 -7.71 -10.99 -24.00
C VAL A 70 -7.75 -10.21 -22.68
N TYR A 71 -8.17 -8.96 -22.75
CA TYR A 71 -8.16 -8.04 -21.62
C TYR A 71 -9.55 -7.47 -21.37
N TYR A 72 -9.88 -7.26 -20.09
CA TYR A 72 -10.95 -6.36 -19.69
C TYR A 72 -10.39 -4.93 -19.67
N ASN A 73 -11.22 -3.92 -19.96
CA ASN A 73 -10.80 -2.51 -20.06
C ASN A 73 -10.26 -1.97 -18.72
N CYS A 74 -8.99 -2.28 -18.44
CA CYS A 74 -8.22 -1.81 -17.32
C CYS A 74 -7.07 -0.98 -17.87
N GLN A 75 -7.06 0.30 -17.53
CA GLN A 75 -6.19 1.31 -18.15
C GLN A 75 -4.70 1.10 -17.87
N LEU A 76 -4.36 0.36 -16.82
CA LEU A 76 -2.99 0.10 -16.39
C LEU A 76 -2.50 -1.31 -16.77
N PHE A 77 -3.32 -2.09 -17.49
CA PHE A 77 -2.96 -3.44 -17.88
C PHE A 77 -2.14 -3.44 -19.18
N ILE A 78 -1.03 -4.17 -19.18
CA ILE A 78 -0.05 -4.17 -20.28
C ILE A 78 -0.62 -4.68 -21.62
N PHE A 79 -1.67 -5.52 -21.58
CA PHE A 79 -2.35 -6.01 -22.77
C PHE A 79 -3.48 -5.10 -23.26
N SER A 80 -3.70 -3.94 -22.64
CA SER A 80 -4.67 -2.93 -23.07
C SER A 80 -4.05 -2.06 -24.20
N PRO A 81 -4.48 -2.21 -25.47
CA PRO A 81 -3.94 -1.46 -26.59
C PRO A 81 -4.34 0.03 -26.51
N PRO A 82 -3.40 0.95 -26.76
CA PRO A 82 -3.71 2.38 -26.81
C PRO A 82 -4.63 2.69 -28.01
N GLY A 83 -5.77 3.33 -27.75
CA GLY A 83 -6.64 3.87 -28.79
C GLY A 83 -7.52 2.87 -29.56
N HIS A 84 -7.74 1.66 -29.04
CA HIS A 84 -8.70 0.70 -29.60
C HIS A 84 -9.93 0.54 -28.69
N ASP A 85 -11.10 0.90 -29.22
CA ASP A 85 -12.43 0.68 -28.60
C ASP A 85 -12.94 -0.77 -28.77
N GLU A 86 -12.22 -1.62 -29.51
CA GLU A 86 -12.59 -3.03 -29.67
C GLU A 86 -12.28 -3.81 -28.40
N LYS A 87 -13.26 -3.81 -27.51
CA LYS A 87 -13.35 -4.74 -26.39
C LYS A 87 -13.51 -6.14 -26.98
N ILE A 88 -12.45 -6.93 -26.96
CA ILE A 88 -12.54 -8.36 -27.24
C ILE A 88 -13.19 -9.00 -26.01
N TYR A 89 -14.52 -8.99 -25.96
CA TYR A 89 -15.26 -9.82 -25.01
C TYR A 89 -15.14 -11.26 -25.50
N SER A 90 -14.53 -12.14 -24.70
CA SER A 90 -14.86 -13.56 -24.85
C SER A 90 -16.33 -13.72 -24.45
N GLU A 91 -17.20 -14.13 -25.37
CA GLU A 91 -18.58 -14.49 -25.05
C GLU A 91 -18.57 -15.69 -24.09
N PHE A 92 -18.69 -15.41 -22.80
CA PHE A 92 -19.08 -16.35 -21.75
C PHE A 92 -20.10 -15.66 -20.85
#